data_AF-A0A357CMM1-F1
#
_entry.id   AF-A0A357CMM1-F1
#
_cell.length_a   1.000
_cell.length_b   1.000
_cell.length_c   1.000
_cell.angle_alpha   90.00
_cell.angle_beta   90.00
_cell.angle_gamma   90.00
#
_symmetry.space_group_name_H-M   'P 1'
#
loop_
_entity.id
_entity.type
_entity.pdbx_description
1 polymer ?
#
loop_
_entity_poly.entity_id
_entity_poly.type
_entity_poly.pdbx_seq_one_letter_code
_entity_poly.pdbx_strand_id
1 'polypeptide(L)'
;MNSRQVTTITPNPAIDKTYWIDGFRANKQNRVSRVRIDPGGKGLNIARILKGFGLEGTALGFFGGMIGRELINLLTEEGINIVPVFTDANTRTNTKIMDPVSGEETEINEPGPLIGETEKKQLRQYVQEYAAKSAYMVFSGSLPPGCEPDFYQGLITTAKKFNCKTILDTSEVALREGIKAA
;
A
#
# COMPACT_ATOMS: atom_id res chain seq x y z
N MET A 1 0.88 19.69 -21.92
CA MET A 1 -0.34 19.18 -21.29
C MET A 1 -0.06 19.10 -19.79
N ASN A 2 -0.73 19.90 -18.97
CA ASN A 2 -0.62 19.79 -17.50
C ASN A 2 -1.35 18.51 -17.09
N SER A 3 -0.69 17.35 -17.09
CA SER A 3 -1.31 16.15 -16.57
C SER A 3 -1.54 16.37 -15.07
N ARG A 4 -2.81 16.31 -14.63
CA ARG A 4 -3.18 16.30 -13.21
C ARG A 4 -3.02 14.90 -12.59
N GLN A 5 -2.34 14.00 -13.30
CA GLN A 5 -2.23 12.60 -12.92
C GLN A 5 -1.24 12.42 -11.78
N VAL A 6 -1.70 11.75 -10.73
CA VAL A 6 -0.89 11.36 -9.58
C VAL A 6 -0.79 9.84 -9.55
N THR A 7 0.43 9.32 -9.49
CA THR A 7 0.64 7.87 -9.30
C THR A 7 1.07 7.61 -7.87
N THR A 8 0.40 6.70 -7.17
CA THR A 8 0.79 6.26 -5.83
C THR A 8 1.47 4.89 -5.89
N ILE A 9 2.44 4.66 -5.00
CA ILE A 9 3.19 3.41 -4.92
C ILE A 9 3.05 2.89 -3.49
N THR A 10 2.49 1.69 -3.36
CA THR A 10 2.36 0.97 -2.09
C THR A 10 3.03 -0.39 -2.22
N PRO A 11 4.30 -0.55 -1.82
CA PRO A 11 5.01 -1.83 -1.92
C PRO A 11 4.41 -2.91 -1.02
N ASN A 12 3.84 -2.56 0.14
CA ASN A 12 3.29 -3.55 1.08
C ASN A 12 1.79 -3.30 1.38
N PRO A 13 0.91 -3.43 0.37
CA PRO A 13 -0.52 -3.24 0.58
C PRO A 13 -1.09 -4.34 1.48
N ALA A 14 -2.30 -4.14 1.99
CA ALA A 14 -2.95 -5.06 2.90
C ALA A 14 -4.46 -5.08 2.70
N ILE A 15 -5.11 -6.13 3.19
CA ILE A 15 -6.51 -6.03 3.60
C ILE A 15 -6.53 -5.67 5.09
N ASP A 16 -7.24 -4.61 5.45
CA ASP A 16 -7.45 -4.25 6.85
C ASP A 16 -8.78 -4.88 7.32
N LYS A 17 -8.70 -5.82 8.27
CA LYS A 17 -9.86 -6.46 8.91
C LYS A 17 -10.05 -5.89 10.30
N THR A 18 -11.16 -5.20 10.50
CA THR A 18 -11.55 -4.70 11.82
C THR A 18 -12.60 -5.62 12.43
N TYR A 19 -12.31 -6.16 13.61
CA TYR A 19 -13.20 -6.93 14.44
C TYR A 19 -13.68 -6.08 15.61
N TRP A 20 -14.99 -6.05 15.83
CA TRP A 20 -15.56 -5.54 17.07
C TRP A 20 -15.82 -6.71 18.01
N ILE A 21 -15.24 -6.66 19.21
CA ILE A 21 -15.35 -7.70 20.23
C ILE A 21 -15.65 -7.00 21.55
N ASP A 22 -16.84 -7.27 22.11
CA ASP A 22 -17.25 -6.67 23.38
C ASP A 22 -16.48 -7.34 24.54
N GLY A 23 -15.59 -6.61 25.20
CA GLY A 23 -14.77 -7.13 26.29
C GLY A 23 -13.72 -8.13 25.79
N PHE A 24 -12.81 -7.71 24.90
CA PHE A 24 -11.75 -8.54 24.36
C PHE A 24 -10.87 -9.10 25.49
N ARG A 25 -10.61 -10.41 25.44
CA ARG A 25 -9.78 -11.10 26.43
C ARG A 25 -8.73 -11.97 25.77
N ALA A 26 -7.47 -11.69 26.08
CA ALA A 26 -6.36 -12.57 25.76
C ALA A 26 -6.55 -13.95 26.42
N ASN A 27 -6.06 -15.01 25.78
CA ASN A 27 -6.15 -16.40 26.25
C ASN A 27 -7.59 -16.89 26.50
N LYS A 28 -8.56 -16.34 25.77
CA LYS A 28 -9.98 -16.75 25.80
C LYS A 28 -10.53 -16.86 24.38
N GLN A 29 -11.61 -17.62 24.24
CA GLN A 29 -12.41 -17.58 23.01
C GLN A 29 -13.19 -16.26 22.98
N ASN A 30 -12.99 -15.48 21.93
CA ASN A 30 -13.73 -14.25 21.69
C ASN A 30 -14.73 -14.47 20.55
N ARG A 31 -15.91 -13.83 20.62
CA ARG A 31 -16.89 -13.82 19.54
C ARG A 31 -16.95 -12.43 18.94
N VAL A 32 -16.83 -12.36 17.62
CA VAL A 32 -16.87 -11.10 16.89
C VAL A 32 -18.32 -10.69 16.68
N SER A 33 -18.69 -9.49 17.11
CA SER A 33 -20.03 -8.92 16.92
C SER A 33 -20.19 -8.27 15.55
N ARG A 34 -19.11 -7.73 15.00
CA ARG A 34 -19.06 -7.11 13.67
C ARG A 34 -17.69 -7.29 13.04
N VAL A 35 -17.68 -7.50 11.72
CA VAL A 35 -16.47 -7.49 10.89
C VAL A 35 -16.59 -6.37 9.88
N ARG A 36 -15.49 -5.66 9.62
CA ARG A 36 -15.33 -4.76 8.48
C ARG A 36 -14.03 -5.08 7.77
N ILE A 37 -14.09 -5.04 6.44
CA ILE A 37 -12.95 -5.31 5.56
C ILE A 37 -12.76 -4.05 4.71
N ASP A 38 -11.56 -3.49 4.71
CA ASP A 38 -11.22 -2.30 3.92
C ASP A 38 -9.92 -2.52 3.13
N PRO A 39 -9.77 -1.90 1.96
CA PRO A 39 -8.49 -1.78 1.28
C PRO A 39 -7.48 -1.04 2.17
N GLY A 40 -6.39 -1.72 2.52
CA GLY A 40 -5.33 -1.21 3.39
C GLY A 40 -4.03 -0.90 2.65
N GLY A 41 -3.33 0.13 3.12
CA GLY A 41 -2.06 0.57 2.56
C GLY A 41 -2.04 2.07 2.31
N LYS A 42 -1.02 2.76 2.83
CA LYS A 42 -1.00 4.23 2.85
C LYS A 42 -1.12 4.85 1.46
N GLY A 43 -0.34 4.39 0.47
CA GLY A 43 -0.43 4.90 -0.90
C GLY A 43 -1.76 4.56 -1.59
N LEU A 44 -2.42 3.46 -1.22
CA LEU A 44 -3.77 3.13 -1.68
C LEU A 44 -4.80 4.09 -1.08
N ASN A 45 -4.70 4.39 0.22
CA ASN A 45 -5.55 5.40 0.87
C ASN A 45 -5.40 6.79 0.24
N ILE A 46 -4.17 7.17 -0.15
CA ILE A 46 -3.94 8.41 -0.89
C ILE A 46 -4.66 8.38 -2.25
N ALA A 47 -4.56 7.28 -3.00
CA ALA A 47 -5.29 7.15 -4.28
C ALA A 47 -6.81 7.26 -4.11
N ARG A 48 -7.37 6.64 -3.06
CA ARG A 48 -8.79 6.72 -2.69
C ARG A 48 -9.22 8.14 -2.35
N ILE A 49 -8.42 8.86 -1.56
CA ILE A 49 -8.67 10.27 -1.22
C ILE A 49 -8.66 11.15 -2.48
N LEU A 50 -7.66 10.97 -3.36
CA LEU A 50 -7.56 11.72 -4.62
C LEU A 50 -8.77 11.49 -5.52
N LYS A 51 -9.26 10.24 -5.61
CA LYS A 51 -10.48 9.90 -6.34
C LYS A 51 -11.70 10.64 -5.77
N GLY A 52 -11.82 10.73 -4.44
CA GLY A 52 -12.88 11.50 -3.77
C GLY A 52 -12.88 13.00 -4.11
N PHE A 53 -11.72 13.56 -4.44
CA PHE A 53 -11.57 14.94 -4.93
C PHE A 53 -11.76 15.07 -6.46
N GLY A 54 -12.14 14.00 -7.15
CA GLY A 54 -12.33 14.00 -8.61
C GLY A 54 -11.01 14.01 -9.39
N LEU A 55 -9.89 13.66 -8.77
CA LEU A 55 -8.61 13.52 -9.45
C LEU A 55 -8.43 12.09 -9.97
N GLU A 56 -7.89 11.99 -11.18
CA GLU A 56 -7.48 10.71 -11.75
C GLU A 56 -6.11 10.31 -11.19
N GLY A 57 -6.05 9.13 -10.57
CA GLY A 57 -4.82 8.57 -10.04
C GLY A 57 -4.67 7.10 -10.39
N THR A 58 -3.42 6.65 -10.49
CA THR A 58 -3.06 5.24 -10.68
C THR A 58 -2.34 4.75 -9.44
N ALA A 59 -2.67 3.57 -8.92
CA ALA A 59 -1.95 2.96 -7.82
C ALA A 59 -1.13 1.75 -8.29
N LEU A 60 0.14 1.72 -7.91
CA LEU A 60 1.10 0.64 -8.15
C LEU A 60 1.40 -0.08 -6.83
N GLY A 61 1.70 -1.38 -6.89
CA GLY A 61 2.09 -2.15 -5.71
C GLY A 61 2.26 -3.63 -5.99
N PHE A 62 2.67 -4.39 -4.98
CA PHE A 62 2.74 -5.85 -5.02
C PHE A 62 1.42 -6.46 -4.53
N PHE A 63 0.78 -7.28 -5.36
CA PHE A 63 -0.51 -7.91 -5.06
C PHE A 63 -0.42 -9.42 -5.23
N GLY A 64 -0.73 -10.15 -4.18
CA GLY A 64 -0.37 -11.54 -4.06
C GLY A 64 -1.52 -12.48 -3.82
N GLY A 65 -1.52 -13.63 -4.50
CA GLY A 65 -2.49 -14.71 -4.28
C GLY A 65 -3.96 -14.28 -4.34
N MET A 66 -4.82 -14.94 -3.56
CA MET A 66 -6.26 -14.64 -3.53
C MET A 66 -6.56 -13.33 -2.81
N ILE A 67 -5.85 -13.03 -1.73
CA ILE A 67 -6.05 -11.79 -0.94
C ILE A 67 -5.72 -10.56 -1.77
N GLY A 68 -4.66 -10.61 -2.58
CA GLY A 68 -4.30 -9.52 -3.49
C GLY A 68 -5.35 -9.29 -4.57
N ARG A 69 -5.97 -10.36 -5.10
CA ARG A 69 -7.08 -10.24 -6.06
C ARG A 69 -8.32 -9.64 -5.43
N GLU A 70 -8.68 -10.06 -4.22
CA GLU A 70 -9.78 -9.46 -3.46
C GLU A 70 -9.54 -7.97 -3.22
N LEU A 71 -8.32 -7.59 -2.82
CA LEU A 71 -7.95 -6.19 -2.64
C LEU A 71 -8.07 -5.37 -3.93
N ILE A 72 -7.62 -5.90 -5.07
CA ILE A 72 -7.78 -5.25 -6.38
C ILE A 72 -9.26 -5.06 -6.71
N ASN A 73 -10.11 -6.07 -6.45
CA ASN A 73 -11.54 -5.97 -6.72
C ASN A 73 -12.19 -4.85 -5.90
N LEU A 74 -11.93 -4.80 -4.59
CA LEU A 74 -12.46 -3.75 -3.71
C LEU A 74 -12.04 -2.34 -4.18
N LEU A 75 -10.78 -2.16 -4.58
CA LEU A 75 -10.28 -0.89 -5.10
C LEU A 75 -10.89 -0.53 -6.46
N THR A 76 -11.14 -1.53 -7.31
CA THR A 76 -11.73 -1.32 -8.63
C THR A 76 -13.21 -0.94 -8.51
N GLU A 77 -13.94 -1.52 -7.55
CA GLU A 77 -15.32 -1.14 -7.21
C GLU A 77 -15.41 0.32 -6.74
N GLU A 78 -14.38 0.83 -6.06
CA GLU A 78 -14.25 2.26 -5.71
C GLU A 78 -13.78 3.15 -6.89
N GLY A 79 -13.58 2.56 -8.08
CA GLY A 79 -13.17 3.27 -9.28
C GLY A 79 -11.71 3.72 -9.29
N ILE A 80 -10.84 3.05 -8.51
CA ILE A 80 -9.40 3.29 -8.48
C ILE A 80 -8.73 2.48 -9.59
N ASN A 81 -7.87 3.13 -10.38
CA ASN A 81 -7.07 2.44 -11.39
C ASN A 81 -5.85 1.78 -10.73
N ILE A 82 -5.78 0.45 -10.76
CA ILE A 82 -4.69 -0.33 -10.16
C ILE A 82 -3.84 -0.97 -11.25
N VAL A 83 -2.52 -0.87 -11.13
CA VAL A 83 -1.56 -1.60 -11.96
C VAL A 83 -0.76 -2.53 -11.05
N PRO A 84 -1.19 -3.80 -10.94
CA PRO A 84 -0.60 -4.72 -10.00
C PRO A 84 0.70 -5.33 -10.53
N VAL A 85 1.68 -5.47 -9.65
CA VAL A 85 2.75 -6.46 -9.81
C VAL A 85 2.33 -7.70 -9.03
N PHE A 86 2.08 -8.80 -9.72
CA PHE A 86 1.60 -10.01 -9.07
C PHE A 86 2.72 -10.76 -8.34
N THR A 87 2.41 -11.29 -7.15
CA THR A 87 3.28 -12.19 -6.38
C THR A 87 2.58 -13.52 -6.12
N ASP A 88 3.33 -14.60 -5.94
CA ASP A 88 2.74 -15.92 -5.65
C ASP A 88 2.15 -15.99 -4.23
N ALA A 89 2.89 -15.50 -3.24
CA ALA A 89 2.44 -15.45 -1.85
C ALA A 89 1.34 -14.40 -1.67
N ASN A 90 0.40 -14.65 -0.75
CA ASN A 90 -0.73 -13.75 -0.51
C ASN A 90 -0.28 -12.34 -0.05
N THR A 91 -1.01 -11.32 -0.50
CA THR A 91 -1.03 -10.02 0.17
C THR A 91 -1.40 -10.20 1.64
N ARG A 92 -0.79 -9.42 2.53
CA ARG A 92 -0.97 -9.53 3.97
C ARG A 92 -2.34 -9.05 4.46
N THR A 93 -2.73 -9.50 5.64
CA THR A 93 -3.88 -8.96 6.38
C THR A 93 -3.41 -8.21 7.62
N ASN A 94 -3.94 -7.01 7.85
CA ASN A 94 -3.85 -6.36 9.16
C ASN A 94 -5.15 -6.61 9.91
N THR A 95 -5.05 -7.00 11.17
CA THR A 95 -6.22 -7.18 12.03
C THR A 95 -6.26 -6.08 13.08
N LYS A 96 -7.39 -5.39 13.16
CA LYS A 96 -7.71 -4.43 14.22
C LYS A 96 -8.80 -5.02 15.09
N ILE A 97 -8.60 -5.02 16.40
CA ILE A 97 -9.61 -5.43 17.38
C ILE A 97 -10.05 -4.17 18.10
N MET A 98 -11.30 -3.80 17.91
CA MET A 98 -11.98 -2.73 18.63
C MET A 98 -12.81 -3.34 19.75
N ASP A 99 -12.58 -2.89 20.98
CA ASP A 99 -13.42 -3.24 22.13
C ASP A 99 -14.29 -2.04 22.52
N PRO A 100 -15.58 -2.01 22.17
CA PRO A 100 -16.47 -0.91 22.53
C PRO A 100 -16.70 -0.76 24.04
N VAL A 101 -16.48 -1.82 24.82
CA VAL A 101 -16.71 -1.82 26.26
C VAL A 101 -15.56 -1.12 26.99
N SER A 102 -14.31 -1.42 26.62
CA SER A 102 -13.14 -0.75 27.19
C SER A 102 -12.74 0.53 26.44
N GLY A 103 -13.15 0.67 25.17
CA GLY A 103 -12.70 1.73 24.27
C GLY A 103 -11.29 1.52 23.69
N GLU A 104 -10.71 0.32 23.87
CA GLU A 104 -9.35 0.01 23.45
C GLU A 104 -9.27 -0.51 22.02
N GLU A 105 -8.10 -0.29 21.39
CA GLU A 105 -7.73 -0.82 20.08
C GLU A 105 -6.48 -1.69 20.20
N THR A 106 -6.51 -2.87 19.60
CA THR A 106 -5.34 -3.74 19.44
C THR A 106 -5.09 -4.02 17.97
N GLU A 107 -3.86 -3.82 17.50
CA GLU A 107 -3.45 -4.11 16.12
C GLU A 107 -2.54 -5.34 16.02
N ILE A 108 -2.81 -6.20 15.05
CA ILE A 108 -1.98 -7.36 14.69
C ILE A 108 -1.69 -7.24 13.20
N ASN A 109 -0.46 -6.85 12.86
CA ASN A 109 -0.04 -6.58 11.50
C ASN A 109 0.83 -7.73 10.99
N GLU A 110 0.35 -8.45 9.96
CA GLU A 110 1.15 -9.50 9.32
C GLU A 110 2.31 -8.92 8.51
N PRO A 111 3.42 -9.65 8.33
CA PRO A 111 4.43 -9.30 7.33
C PRO A 111 3.84 -9.45 5.93
N GLY A 112 4.36 -8.64 4.98
CA GLY A 112 4.06 -8.80 3.56
C GLY A 112 4.66 -10.07 2.96
N PRO A 113 4.32 -10.39 1.70
CA PRO A 113 4.98 -11.48 0.97
C PRO A 113 6.47 -11.17 0.75
N LEU A 114 7.29 -12.22 0.65
CA LEU A 114 8.69 -12.09 0.22
C LEU A 114 8.73 -11.70 -1.26
N ILE A 115 9.31 -10.55 -1.57
CA ILE A 115 9.39 -10.01 -2.93
C ILE A 115 10.72 -10.40 -3.58
N GLY A 116 10.66 -11.04 -4.74
CA GLY A 116 11.82 -11.41 -5.55
C GLY A 116 12.29 -10.32 -6.50
N GLU A 117 13.43 -10.56 -7.16
CA GLU A 117 13.99 -9.60 -8.12
C GLU A 117 13.12 -9.38 -9.35
N THR A 118 12.37 -10.40 -9.78
CA THR A 118 11.46 -10.30 -10.92
C THR A 118 10.37 -9.26 -10.66
N GLU A 119 9.72 -9.33 -9.50
CA GLU A 119 8.66 -8.42 -9.11
C GLU A 119 9.23 -7.01 -8.87
N LYS A 120 10.36 -6.89 -8.17
CA LYS A 120 11.06 -5.60 -7.99
C LYS A 120 11.38 -4.93 -9.32
N LYS A 121 11.86 -5.70 -10.30
CA LYS A 121 12.17 -5.20 -11.65
C LYS A 121 10.90 -4.75 -12.36
N GLN A 122 9.82 -5.50 -12.26
CA GLN A 122 8.53 -5.13 -12.86
C GLN A 122 7.97 -3.84 -12.24
N LEU A 123 8.04 -3.69 -10.91
CA LEU A 123 7.62 -2.44 -10.26
C LEU A 123 8.47 -1.25 -10.71
N ARG A 124 9.80 -1.43 -10.83
CA ARG A 124 10.69 -0.40 -11.40
C ARG A 124 10.29 0.01 -12.82
N GLN A 125 9.91 -0.96 -13.66
CA GLN A 125 9.43 -0.68 -15.03
C GLN A 125 8.13 0.11 -15.03
N TYR A 126 7.16 -0.24 -14.18
CA TYR A 126 5.93 0.55 -14.05
C TYR A 126 6.22 1.96 -13.49
N VAL A 127 7.12 2.09 -12.51
CA VAL A 127 7.52 3.42 -12.03
C VAL A 127 8.10 4.26 -13.17
N GLN A 128 8.96 3.69 -14.01
CA GLN A 128 9.49 4.37 -15.20
C GLN A 128 8.38 4.79 -16.17
N GLU A 129 7.46 3.89 -16.50
CA GLU A 129 6.37 4.15 -17.45
C GLU A 129 5.43 5.25 -16.95
N TYR A 130 5.04 5.21 -15.68
CA TYR A 130 4.08 6.14 -15.09
C TYR A 130 4.72 7.47 -14.67
N ALA A 131 6.02 7.51 -14.40
CA ALA A 131 6.74 8.77 -14.15
C ALA A 131 6.72 9.69 -15.38
N ALA A 132 6.73 9.13 -16.60
CA ALA A 132 6.63 9.92 -17.83
C ALA A 132 5.25 10.57 -18.04
N LYS A 133 4.22 10.08 -17.33
CA LYS A 133 2.80 10.48 -17.50
C LYS A 133 2.29 11.30 -16.30
N SER A 134 2.92 11.18 -15.13
CA SER A 134 2.44 11.75 -13.87
C SER A 134 3.15 13.06 -13.54
N ALA A 135 2.41 14.04 -13.01
CA ALA A 135 3.01 15.23 -12.43
C ALA A 135 3.62 14.95 -11.05
N TYR A 136 2.99 14.04 -10.29
CA TYR A 136 3.42 13.62 -8.96
C TYR A 136 3.44 12.11 -8.83
N MET A 137 4.44 11.60 -8.13
CA MET A 137 4.52 10.23 -7.64
C MET A 137 4.65 10.21 -6.12
N VAL A 138 3.77 9.47 -5.46
CA VAL A 138 3.74 9.33 -4.00
C VAL A 138 4.17 7.93 -3.61
N PHE A 139 5.33 7.82 -2.99
CA PHE A 139 5.88 6.57 -2.47
C PHE A 139 5.51 6.49 -0.99
N SER A 140 4.66 5.54 -0.61
CA SER A 140 4.13 5.50 0.76
C SER A 140 3.92 4.10 1.32
N GLY A 141 4.20 3.96 2.61
CA GLY A 141 4.06 2.72 3.38
C GLY A 141 5.37 2.00 3.66
N SER A 142 5.28 0.93 4.43
CA SER A 142 6.43 0.07 4.74
C SER A 142 6.85 -0.77 3.53
N LEU A 143 8.11 -1.22 3.56
CA LEU A 143 8.62 -2.17 2.59
C LEU A 143 8.25 -3.60 3.02
N PRO A 144 7.83 -4.48 2.09
CA PRO A 144 7.63 -5.89 2.38
C PRO A 144 9.00 -6.61 2.51
N PRO A 145 9.04 -7.82 3.09
CA PRO A 145 10.23 -8.65 3.08
C PRO A 145 10.81 -8.83 1.67
N GLY A 146 12.13 -8.89 1.56
CA GLY A 146 12.83 -9.02 0.28
C GLY A 146 13.12 -7.68 -0.39
N CYS A 147 12.39 -6.60 -0.09
CA CYS A 147 12.79 -5.25 -0.51
C CYS A 147 13.90 -4.72 0.41
N GLU A 148 14.97 -4.25 -0.20
CA GLU A 148 16.10 -3.62 0.47
C GLU A 148 15.71 -2.27 1.09
N PRO A 149 16.37 -1.82 2.17
CA PRO A 149 16.05 -0.53 2.81
C PRO A 149 16.09 0.68 1.88
N ASP A 150 16.93 0.64 0.85
CA ASP A 150 17.10 1.68 -0.17
C ASP A 150 16.16 1.52 -1.38
N PHE A 151 15.22 0.58 -1.34
CA PHE A 151 14.32 0.32 -2.46
C PHE A 151 13.57 1.58 -2.92
N TYR A 152 13.06 2.39 -1.98
CA TYR A 152 12.45 3.68 -2.32
C TYR A 152 13.41 4.67 -2.94
N GLN A 153 14.68 4.71 -2.50
CA GLN A 153 15.70 5.57 -3.09
C GLN A 153 15.85 5.28 -4.59
N GLY A 154 15.92 4.00 -4.96
CA GLY A 154 15.99 3.56 -6.35
C GLY A 154 14.76 3.92 -7.17
N LEU A 155 13.56 3.75 -6.62
CA LEU A 155 12.31 4.13 -7.29
C LEU A 155 12.20 5.65 -7.49
N ILE A 156 12.51 6.44 -6.47
CA ILE A 156 12.47 7.91 -6.52
C ILE A 156 13.50 8.43 -7.54
N THR A 157 14.72 7.90 -7.53
CA THR A 157 15.77 8.24 -8.50
C THR A 157 15.31 7.94 -9.93
N THR A 158 14.57 6.84 -10.12
CA THR A 158 14.01 6.47 -11.43
C THR A 158 12.95 7.47 -11.88
N ALA A 159 12.01 7.84 -11.00
CA ALA A 159 10.95 8.81 -11.32
C ALA A 159 11.50 10.20 -11.65
N LYS A 160 12.53 10.66 -10.93
CA LYS A 160 13.16 11.98 -11.14
C LYS A 160 13.80 12.12 -12.53
N LYS A 161 14.26 11.04 -13.16
CA LYS A 161 14.78 11.05 -14.54
C LYS A 161 13.74 11.51 -15.57
N PHE A 162 12.45 11.46 -15.21
CA PHE A 162 11.32 11.88 -16.05
C PHE A 162 10.73 13.23 -15.63
N ASN A 163 11.44 14.02 -14.80
CA ASN A 163 10.98 15.29 -14.25
C ASN A 163 9.68 15.19 -13.42
N CYS A 164 9.34 13.98 -12.95
CA CYS A 164 8.20 13.77 -12.06
C CYS A 164 8.54 14.25 -10.64
N LYS A 165 7.63 15.01 -10.02
CA LYS A 165 7.79 15.39 -8.61
C LYS A 165 7.51 14.19 -7.71
N THR A 166 8.32 13.98 -6.69
CA THR A 166 8.24 12.80 -5.82
C THR A 166 7.92 13.19 -4.39
N ILE A 167 7.02 12.46 -3.74
CA ILE A 167 6.67 12.58 -2.33
C ILE A 167 6.97 11.23 -1.67
N LEU A 168 7.64 11.24 -0.51
CA LEU A 168 7.93 10.05 0.27
C LEU A 168 7.26 10.15 1.64
N ASP A 169 6.42 9.17 1.98
CA ASP A 169 5.78 9.00 3.29
C ASP A 169 6.01 7.56 3.79
N THR A 170 7.11 7.39 4.51
CA THR A 170 7.47 6.12 5.14
C THR A 170 8.18 6.40 6.46
N SER A 171 8.62 5.36 7.16
CA SER A 171 9.26 5.47 8.48
C SER A 171 10.59 4.71 8.53
N GLU A 172 11.30 4.88 9.64
CA GLU A 172 12.49 4.10 9.98
C GLU A 172 13.58 4.12 8.90
N VAL A 173 14.25 2.98 8.70
CA VAL A 173 15.36 2.83 7.76
C VAL A 173 14.94 3.15 6.32
N ALA A 174 13.71 2.82 5.92
CA ALA A 174 13.20 3.12 4.59
C ALA A 174 13.12 4.63 4.32
N LEU A 175 12.78 5.42 5.35
CA LEU A 175 12.79 6.89 5.26
C LEU A 175 14.23 7.40 5.18
N ARG A 176 15.10 6.92 6.06
CA ARG A 176 16.52 7.31 6.12
C ARG A 176 17.24 7.10 4.79
N GLU A 177 17.00 5.97 4.12
CA GLU A 177 17.60 5.67 2.83
C GLU A 177 16.87 6.42 1.70
N GLY A 178 15.53 6.45 1.73
CA GLY A 178 14.73 7.10 0.70
C GLY A 178 15.03 8.59 0.51
N ILE A 179 15.28 9.34 1.59
CA ILE A 179 15.63 10.77 1.50
C ILE A 179 16.97 11.05 0.81
N LYS A 180 17.84 10.04 0.65
CA LYS A 180 19.10 10.19 -0.09
C LYS A 180 18.89 10.33 -1.60
N ALA A 181 17.67 10.07 -2.09
CA ALA A 181 17.28 10.36 -3.46
C ALA A 181 16.88 11.83 -3.68
N ALA A 182 16.88 12.68 -2.64
CA ALA A 182 16.53 14.09 -2.68
C ALA A 182 17.41 14.89 -3.65
#